data_AF-A0A4P6UV43-F1
#
_entry.id   AF-A0A4P6UV43-F1
#
_cell.length_a   1.000
_cell.length_b   1.000
_cell.length_c   1.000
_cell.angle_alpha   90.00
_cell.angle_beta   90.00
_cell.angle_gamma   90.00
#
_symmetry.space_group_name_H-M   'P 1'
#
loop_
_entity.id
_entity.type
_entity.pdbx_description
1 polymer ?
#
loop_
_entity_poly.entity_id
_entity_poly.type
_entity_poly.pdbx_seq_one_letter_code
_entity_poly.pdbx_strand_id
1 'polypeptide(L)'
;MPKNPELRKVWEQRIADYRKSGQTQVNWCKENQWSIHQFKYWLRKIENPINNQGKSTKWASVTLEDHSQTVENSLRIEISGISI
;
A
#
# COMPACT_ATOMS: atom_id res chain seq x y z
N MET A 1 -6.69 -8.99 -7.73
CA MET A 1 -7.94 -8.67 -8.46
C MET A 1 -8.55 -7.41 -7.86
N PRO A 2 -9.05 -6.43 -8.65
CA PRO A 2 -9.80 -5.32 -8.05
C PRO A 2 -11.04 -5.90 -7.36
N LYS A 3 -11.25 -5.54 -6.09
CA LYS A 3 -12.31 -6.08 -5.22
C LYS A 3 -13.76 -5.84 -5.73
N ASN A 4 -13.95 -5.15 -6.86
CA ASN A 4 -15.26 -4.97 -7.47
C ASN A 4 -15.16 -4.70 -8.99
N PRO A 5 -15.54 -5.65 -9.88
CA PRO A 5 -15.48 -5.46 -11.33
C PRO A 5 -16.44 -4.36 -11.83
N GLU A 6 -17.53 -4.12 -11.12
CA GLU A 6 -18.53 -3.09 -11.45
C GLU A 6 -17.97 -1.67 -11.38
N LEU A 7 -17.05 -1.40 -10.44
CA LEU A 7 -16.37 -0.11 -10.36
C LEU A 7 -15.57 0.20 -11.62
N ARG A 8 -14.92 -0.81 -12.21
CA ARG A 8 -14.11 -0.61 -13.40
C ARG A 8 -14.96 -0.15 -14.59
N LYS A 9 -16.11 -0.81 -14.82
CA LYS A 9 -17.04 -0.43 -15.89
C LYS A 9 -17.54 1.00 -15.74
N VAL A 10 -17.88 1.39 -14.51
CA VAL A 10 -18.32 2.77 -14.21
C VAL A 10 -17.23 3.79 -14.55
N TRP A 11 -15.97 3.50 -14.21
CA TRP A 11 -14.85 4.38 -14.53
C TRP A 11 -14.50 4.41 -16.02
N GLU A 12 -14.64 3.29 -16.72
CA GLU A 12 -14.49 3.22 -18.17
C GLU A 12 -15.54 4.10 -18.87
N GLN A 13 -16.80 4.05 -18.45
CA GLN A 13 -17.86 4.91 -18.98
C GLN A 13 -17.56 6.39 -18.73
N ARG A 14 -17.18 6.74 -17.51
CA ARG A 14 -16.80 8.12 -17.14
C ARG A 14 -15.64 8.65 -17.96
N ILE A 15 -14.62 7.82 -18.21
CA ILE A 15 -13.48 8.21 -19.05
C ILE A 15 -13.93 8.37 -20.50
N ALA A 16 -14.84 7.55 -21.00
CA ALA A 16 -15.42 7.75 -22.34
C ALA A 16 -16.18 9.08 -22.44
N ASP A 17 -16.95 9.44 -21.42
CA ASP A 17 -17.68 10.72 -21.37
C ASP A 17 -16.72 11.91 -21.27
N TYR A 18 -15.65 11.78 -20.48
CA TYR A 18 -14.54 12.75 -20.44
C TYR A 18 -13.89 12.94 -21.82
N ARG A 19 -13.60 11.84 -22.53
CA ARG A 19 -12.98 11.91 -23.87
C ARG A 19 -13.91 12.58 -24.88
N LYS A 20 -15.23 12.39 -24.75
CA LYS A 20 -16.24 13.08 -25.58
C LYS A 20 -16.40 14.56 -25.23
N SER A 21 -16.18 14.95 -23.98
CA SER A 21 -16.37 16.35 -23.55
C SER A 21 -15.30 17.29 -24.11
N GLY A 22 -14.12 16.77 -24.47
CA GLY A 22 -12.99 17.59 -24.96
C GLY A 22 -12.41 18.53 -23.90
N GLN A 23 -12.82 18.39 -22.63
CA GLN A 23 -12.38 19.25 -21.55
C GLN A 23 -11.01 18.83 -20.99
N THR A 24 -10.40 19.73 -20.22
CA THR A 24 -9.26 19.36 -19.38
C THR A 24 -9.72 18.47 -18.21
N GLN A 25 -8.83 17.62 -17.71
CA GLN A 25 -9.14 16.73 -16.59
C GLN A 25 -9.64 17.49 -15.36
N VAL A 26 -9.08 18.69 -15.10
CA VAL A 26 -9.43 19.55 -13.97
C VAL A 26 -10.88 20.04 -14.09
N ASN A 27 -11.26 20.55 -15.26
CA ASN A 27 -12.61 21.08 -15.48
C ASN A 27 -13.65 19.97 -15.39
N TRP A 28 -13.39 18.83 -16.03
CA TRP A 28 -14.30 17.70 -16.00
C TRP A 28 -14.48 17.14 -14.58
N CYS A 29 -13.38 17.03 -13.81
CA CYS A 29 -13.46 16.62 -12.40
C CYS A 29 -14.24 17.63 -11.55
N LYS A 30 -14.08 18.94 -11.80
CA LYS A 30 -14.78 19.99 -11.07
C LYS A 30 -16.29 19.96 -11.34
N GLU A 31 -16.70 19.82 -12.59
CA GLU A 31 -18.12 19.75 -12.98
C GLU A 31 -18.81 18.50 -12.43
N ASN A 32 -18.11 17.37 -12.46
CA ASN A 32 -18.66 16.08 -12.02
C ASN A 32 -18.37 15.76 -10.54
N GLN A 33 -17.84 16.73 -9.78
CA GLN A 33 -17.44 16.62 -8.37
C GLN A 33 -16.55 15.40 -8.04
N TRP A 34 -15.62 15.06 -8.93
CA TRP A 34 -14.64 13.99 -8.70
C TRP A 34 -13.30 14.54 -8.22
N SER A 35 -12.62 13.76 -7.38
CA SER A 35 -11.22 14.05 -7.03
C SER A 35 -10.31 13.80 -8.23
N ILE A 36 -9.48 14.80 -8.56
CA ILE A 36 -8.50 14.69 -9.65
C ILE A 36 -7.50 13.56 -9.42
N HIS A 37 -7.18 13.25 -8.15
CA HIS A 37 -6.30 12.14 -7.80
C HIS A 37 -6.94 10.79 -8.13
N GLN A 38 -8.22 10.61 -7.78
CA GLN A 38 -8.97 9.39 -8.13
C GLN A 38 -9.08 9.25 -9.64
N PHE A 39 -9.39 10.34 -10.35
CA PHE A 39 -9.47 10.34 -11.80
C PHE A 39 -8.16 9.91 -12.46
N LYS A 40 -7.03 10.52 -12.07
CA LYS A 40 -5.70 10.15 -12.58
C LYS A 40 -5.33 8.70 -12.26
N TYR A 41 -5.68 8.22 -11.06
CA TYR A 41 -5.46 6.82 -10.68
C TYR A 41 -6.21 5.87 -11.63
N TRP A 42 -7.50 6.12 -11.87
CA TRP A 42 -8.33 5.28 -12.74
C TRP A 42 -7.92 5.38 -14.21
N LEU A 43 -7.55 6.57 -14.68
CA LEU A 43 -7.03 6.80 -16.02
C LEU A 43 -5.77 5.95 -16.25
N ARG A 44 -4.79 6.03 -15.36
CA ARG A 44 -3.58 5.19 -15.44
C ARG A 44 -3.89 3.70 -15.37
N LYS A 45 -4.86 3.31 -14.54
CA LYS A 45 -5.22 1.90 -14.32
C LYS A 45 -5.94 1.29 -15.53
N ILE A 46 -6.74 2.07 -16.23
CA ILE A 46 -7.49 1.64 -17.43
C ILE A 46 -6.59 1.69 -18.67
N GLU A 47 -5.77 2.74 -18.82
CA GLU A 47 -4.87 2.90 -19.97
C GLU A 47 -3.64 1.99 -19.90
N ASN A 48 -3.17 1.63 -18.69
CA ASN A 48 -2.01 0.77 -18.51
C ASN A 48 -2.36 -0.47 -17.67
N PRO A 49 -3.04 -1.47 -18.28
CA PRO A 49 -3.42 -2.70 -17.59
C PRO A 49 -2.22 -3.55 -17.15
N ILE A 50 -1.06 -3.36 -17.79
CA ILE A 50 0.15 -4.19 -17.62
C ILE A 50 0.85 -3.92 -16.28
N ASN A 51 0.79 -2.69 -15.76
CA ASN A 51 1.50 -2.29 -14.52
C ASN A 51 0.75 -2.56 -13.20
N ASN A 52 -0.45 -3.15 -13.26
CA ASN A 52 -1.23 -3.51 -12.06
C ASN A 52 -1.11 -5.00 -11.68
N GLN A 53 -0.35 -5.80 -12.45
CA GLN A 53 0.24 -7.01 -11.91
C GLN A 53 1.26 -6.53 -10.89
N GLY A 54 0.94 -6.73 -9.61
CA GLY A 54 1.57 -6.05 -8.49
C GLY A 54 3.07 -5.94 -8.71
N LYS A 55 3.59 -4.72 -8.59
CA LYS A 55 5.00 -4.55 -8.20
C LYS A 55 5.12 -5.36 -6.92
N SER A 56 5.57 -6.59 -7.05
CA SER A 56 5.82 -7.47 -5.91
C SER A 56 6.84 -6.69 -5.12
N THR A 57 6.41 -6.08 -4.01
CA THR A 57 7.33 -5.53 -3.03
C THR A 57 8.24 -6.69 -2.68
N LYS A 58 9.44 -6.69 -3.25
CA LYS A 58 10.46 -7.69 -2.92
C LYS A 58 10.92 -7.31 -1.52
N TRP A 59 10.25 -7.85 -0.53
CA TRP A 59 10.73 -7.83 0.84
C TRP A 59 12.06 -8.56 0.84
N ALA A 60 13.15 -7.82 1.06
CA ALA A 60 14.45 -8.44 1.28
C ALA A 60 14.41 -9.10 2.66
N SER A 61 14.60 -10.41 2.70
CA SER A 61 14.80 -11.13 3.96
C SER A 61 16.14 -10.70 4.56
N VAL A 62 16.09 -10.00 5.69
CA VAL A 62 17.29 -9.71 6.47
C VAL A 62 17.52 -10.91 7.37
N THR A 63 18.64 -11.60 7.16
CA THR A 63 19.15 -12.58 8.12
C THR A 63 19.67 -11.78 9.30
N LEU A 64 18.94 -11.80 10.41
CA LEU A 64 19.49 -11.35 11.69
C LEU A 64 20.47 -12.42 12.12
N GLU A 65 21.76 -12.15 11.94
CA GLU A 65 22.81 -12.86 12.66
C GLU A 65 22.61 -12.50 14.13
N ASP A 66 21.96 -13.41 14.86
CA ASP A 66 21.89 -13.34 16.31
C ASP A 66 23.32 -13.51 16.81
N HIS A 67 24.04 -12.40 16.92
CA HIS A 67 25.20 -12.32 17.78
C HIS A 67 24.64 -12.39 19.20
N SER A 68 24.32 -13.61 19.64
CA SER A 68 24.09 -13.93 21.03
C SER A 68 25.40 -13.61 21.74
N GLN A 69 25.59 -12.35 22.12
CA GLN A 69 26.52 -11.99 23.16
C GLN A 69 26.00 -12.72 24.38
N THR A 70 26.66 -13.85 24.68
CA THR A 70 26.51 -14.60 25.91
C THR A 70 26.83 -13.66 27.06
N VAL A 71 25.86 -12.85 27.48
CA VAL A 71 25.84 -12.26 28.81
C VAL A 71 25.35 -13.35 29.73
N GLU A 72 26.30 -14.13 30.24
CA GLU A 72 26.06 -14.94 31.44
C GLU A 72 25.74 -14.01 32.61
N ASN A 73 24.50 -13.53 32.68
CA ASN A 73 23.95 -12.97 33.91
C ASN A 73 23.53 -14.14 34.80
N SER A 74 24.51 -14.87 35.34
CA SER A 74 24.24 -15.82 36.42
C SER A 74 23.87 -15.01 37.67
N LEU A 75 22.59 -15.04 38.04
CA LEU A 75 22.13 -14.48 39.31
C LEU A 75 22.62 -15.37 40.45
N ARG A 76 23.65 -14.93 41.18
CA ARG A 76 24.08 -15.58 42.43
C ARG A 76 23.28 -14.97 43.58
N ILE A 77 22.44 -15.78 44.21
CA ILE A 77 21.75 -15.42 45.45
C ILE A 77 22.62 -15.95 46.60
N GLU A 78 23.22 -15.05 47.38
CA GLU A 78 23.80 -15.39 48.67
C GLU A 78 22.77 -15.12 49.77
N ILE A 79 22.24 -16.18 50.37
CA ILE A 79 21.44 -16.08 51.59
C ILE A 79 22.41 -16.25 52.75
N SER A 80 22.89 -15.14 53.31
CA SER A 80 23.67 -15.15 54.55
C SER A 80 22.88 -14.47 55.65
N GLY A 81 22.50 -15.24 56.68
CA GLY A 81 22.01 -14.74 57.95
C GLY A 81 20.60 -15.20 58.33
N ILE A 82 20.45 -16.48 58.68
CA ILE A 82 19.47 -16.88 59.71
C ILE A 82 20.27 -17.49 60.84
N SER A 83 20.35 -16.76 61.95
CA SER A 83 20.60 -17.32 63.28
C SER A 83 19.49 -16.82 64.19
N ILE A 84 19.01 -17.75 65.01
CA ILE A 84 17.85 -17.73 65.92
C ILE A 84 17.93 -16.58 66.93
#